data_AF-A0A1V5T7M6-F1
#
_entry.id   AF-A0A1V5T7M6-F1
#
_cell.length_a   1.000
_cell.length_b   1.000
_cell.length_c   1.000
_cell.angle_alpha   90.00
_cell.angle_beta   90.00
_cell.angle_gamma   90.00
#
_symmetry.space_group_name_H-M   'P 1'
#
loop_
_entity.id
_entity.type
_entity.pdbx_description
1 polymer ?
#
loop_
_entity_poly.entity_id
_entity_poly.type
_entity_poly.pdbx_seq_one_letter_code
_entity_poly.pdbx_strand_id
1 'polypeptide(L)'
;MASKSRLLQYTDKICRNDSGKIQNGDVLFPKMILRFKNGLLHGEGGPAAEYMDGHHEWWENGKLHRDDGPAVYTIVEDEDGNKYEEWWKKGEQLL
;
A
#
# COMPACT_ATOMS: atom_id res chain seq x y z
N MET A 1 -9.33 -13.23 -8.65
CA MET A 1 -9.83 -11.86 -8.84
C MET A 1 -8.66 -10.98 -9.24
N ALA A 2 -8.86 -9.95 -10.06
CA ALA A 2 -7.80 -8.98 -10.33
C ALA A 2 -7.71 -8.00 -9.14
N SER A 3 -6.56 -7.97 -8.48
CA SER A 3 -6.29 -6.97 -7.44
C SER A 3 -6.19 -5.56 -8.05
N LYS A 4 -6.66 -4.54 -7.33
CA LYS A 4 -6.46 -3.12 -7.63
C LYS A 4 -5.24 -2.54 -6.91
N SER A 5 -4.47 -3.34 -6.15
CA SER A 5 -3.20 -2.86 -5.61
C SER A 5 -2.29 -2.41 -6.76
N ARG A 6 -1.88 -1.15 -6.71
CA ARG A 6 -0.98 -0.49 -7.66
C ARG A 6 0.47 -0.89 -7.38
N LEU A 7 0.75 -1.43 -6.20
CA LEU A 7 2.10 -1.73 -5.73
C LEU A 7 2.37 -3.23 -5.59
N LEU A 8 1.47 -4.11 -6.04
CA LEU A 8 1.65 -5.57 -5.93
C LEU A 8 2.98 -6.07 -6.53
N GLN A 9 3.44 -5.42 -7.60
CA GLN A 9 4.73 -5.67 -8.25
C GLN A 9 5.98 -5.35 -7.40
N TYR A 10 5.80 -4.65 -6.27
CA TYR A 10 6.87 -4.34 -5.31
C TYR A 10 6.87 -5.28 -4.11
N THR A 11 6.09 -6.36 -4.16
CA THR A 11 6.14 -7.41 -3.14
C THR A 11 7.58 -7.91 -2.97
N ASP A 12 8.05 -7.93 -1.73
CA ASP A 12 9.42 -8.32 -1.35
C ASP A 12 10.57 -7.54 -2.08
N LYS A 13 10.25 -6.43 -2.75
CA LYS A 13 11.23 -5.64 -3.52
C LYS A 13 11.84 -4.52 -2.68
N ILE A 14 13.17 -4.55 -2.56
CA ILE A 14 13.93 -3.50 -1.84
C ILE A 14 14.07 -2.24 -2.69
N CYS A 15 13.34 -1.20 -2.30
CA CYS A 15 13.40 0.14 -2.86
C CYS A 15 14.63 0.91 -2.35
N ARG A 16 15.30 1.59 -3.29
CA ARG A 16 16.49 2.41 -3.08
C ARG A 16 16.27 3.77 -3.75
N ASN A 17 16.91 4.82 -3.23
CA ASN A 17 16.93 6.13 -3.88
C ASN A 17 17.97 6.17 -5.02
N ASP A 18 18.09 7.33 -5.67
CA ASP A 18 19.01 7.54 -6.81
C ASP A 18 20.49 7.34 -6.46
N SER A 19 20.88 7.49 -5.18
CA SER A 19 22.23 7.17 -4.71
C SER A 19 22.43 5.70 -4.33
N GLY A 20 21.42 4.86 -4.54
CA GLY A 20 21.45 3.44 -4.19
C GLY A 20 21.21 3.13 -2.71
N LYS A 21 20.91 4.14 -1.88
CA LYS A 21 20.64 3.96 -0.45
C LYS A 21 19.24 3.37 -0.24
N ILE A 22 19.14 2.38 0.65
CA ILE A 22 17.87 1.77 1.08
C ILE A 22 16.94 2.84 1.67
N GLN A 23 15.70 2.87 1.17
CA GLN A 23 14.71 3.84 1.63
C GLN A 23 14.12 3.45 3.00
N ASN A 24 13.92 4.48 3.82
CA ASN A 24 13.28 4.38 5.13
C ASN A 24 12.47 5.65 5.38
N GLY A 25 11.35 5.52 6.09
CA GLY A 25 10.43 6.60 6.38
C GLY A 25 9.54 6.96 5.18
N ASP A 26 8.98 8.16 5.25
CA ASP A 26 8.01 8.65 4.28
C ASP A 26 8.72 9.28 3.08
N VAL A 27 8.33 8.84 1.89
CA VAL A 27 8.79 9.34 0.61
C VAL A 27 7.59 9.99 -0.09
N LEU A 28 7.70 11.30 -0.28
CA LEU A 28 6.65 12.11 -0.90
C LEU A 28 6.81 12.08 -2.41
N PHE A 29 5.74 11.70 -3.10
CA PHE A 29 5.57 11.84 -4.54
C PHE A 29 4.45 12.84 -4.82
N PRO A 30 4.39 13.42 -6.04
CA PRO A 30 3.38 14.44 -6.36
C PRO A 30 1.92 14.04 -6.13
N LYS A 31 1.61 12.73 -6.12
CA LYS A 31 0.25 12.20 -5.95
C LYS A 31 0.09 11.15 -4.87
N MET A 32 1.15 10.85 -4.13
CA MET A 32 1.09 9.82 -3.08
C MET A 32 2.21 9.99 -2.06
N ILE A 33 2.00 9.42 -0.88
CA ILE A 33 3.03 9.21 0.12
C ILE A 33 3.27 7.71 0.20
N LEU A 34 4.53 7.28 0.08
CA LEU A 34 4.95 5.91 0.29
C LEU A 34 5.81 5.82 1.55
N ARG A 35 5.50 4.88 2.44
CA ARG A 35 6.28 4.61 3.65
C ARG A 35 7.09 3.34 3.49
N PHE A 36 8.39 3.45 3.78
CA PHE A 36 9.33 2.36 3.69
C PHE A 36 9.97 2.02 5.04
N LYS A 37 10.25 0.74 5.27
CA LYS A 37 11.10 0.25 6.35
C LYS A 37 12.05 -0.79 5.77
N ASN A 38 13.36 -0.56 5.91
CA ASN A 38 14.42 -1.38 5.32
C ASN A 38 14.25 -1.58 3.81
N GLY A 39 13.73 -0.57 3.10
CA GLY A 39 13.48 -0.58 1.66
C GLY A 39 12.21 -1.31 1.24
N LEU A 40 11.46 -1.89 2.17
CA LEU A 40 10.18 -2.54 1.88
C LEU A 40 9.04 -1.58 2.20
N LEU A 41 7.95 -1.64 1.42
CA LEU A 41 6.71 -0.94 1.78
C LEU A 41 6.24 -1.42 3.16
N HIS A 42 6.03 -0.48 4.07
CA HIS A 42 5.73 -0.81 5.47
C HIS A 42 4.99 0.35 6.14
N GLY A 43 3.79 0.08 6.66
CA GLY A 43 2.97 1.04 7.39
C GLY A 43 2.90 0.68 8.88
N GLU A 44 3.47 1.51 9.75
CA GLU A 44 3.26 1.38 11.21
C GLU A 44 2.07 2.25 11.62
N GLY A 45 0.95 1.63 11.96
CA GLY A 45 -0.26 2.32 12.44
C GLY A 45 -1.06 3.07 11.36
N GLY A 46 -0.62 3.02 10.10
CA GLY A 46 -1.29 3.65 8.97
C GLY A 46 -0.92 2.98 7.64
N PRO A 47 -1.55 3.40 6.53
CA PRO A 47 -1.24 2.86 5.21
C PRO A 47 0.24 3.09 4.86
N ALA A 48 0.80 2.14 4.12
CA ALA A 48 2.15 2.29 3.56
C ALA A 48 2.13 3.02 2.22
N ALA A 49 0.98 3.07 1.55
CA ALA A 49 0.77 3.90 0.37
C ALA A 49 -0.55 4.65 0.51
N GLU A 50 -0.48 5.97 0.42
CA GLU A 50 -1.63 6.86 0.50
C GLU A 50 -1.63 7.74 -0.75
N TYR A 51 -2.68 7.62 -1.56
CA TYR A 51 -2.83 8.36 -2.80
C TYR A 51 -3.84 9.50 -2.61
N MET A 52 -3.58 10.64 -3.25
CA MET A 52 -4.46 11.81 -3.14
C MET A 52 -5.86 11.59 -3.75
N ASP A 53 -6.04 10.55 -4.57
CA ASP A 53 -7.34 10.14 -5.10
C ASP A 53 -8.15 9.30 -4.10
N GLY A 54 -7.64 9.10 -2.89
CA GLY A 54 -8.30 8.36 -1.84
C GLY A 54 -8.05 6.86 -1.86
N HIS A 55 -7.21 6.34 -2.76
CA HIS A 55 -6.73 4.96 -2.73
C HIS A 55 -5.67 4.78 -1.64
N HIS A 56 -5.80 3.74 -0.82
CA HIS A 56 -4.86 3.45 0.26
C HIS A 56 -4.49 1.98 0.24
N GLU A 57 -3.21 1.70 0.52
CA GLU A 57 -2.69 0.34 0.64
C GLU A 57 -1.91 0.15 1.94
N TRP A 58 -2.24 -0.91 2.66
CA TRP A 58 -1.58 -1.34 3.88
C TRP A 58 -0.60 -2.45 3.57
N TRP A 59 0.66 -2.19 3.89
CA TRP A 59 1.76 -3.10 3.66
C TRP A 59 2.53 -3.31 4.94
N GLU A 60 2.95 -4.55 5.18
CA GLU A 60 3.88 -4.91 6.24
C GLU A 60 5.03 -5.70 5.62
N ASN A 61 6.25 -5.16 5.72
CA ASN A 61 7.47 -5.81 5.23
C ASN A 61 7.36 -6.24 3.75
N GLY A 62 6.80 -5.36 2.92
CA GLY A 62 6.67 -5.60 1.49
C GLY A 62 5.58 -6.59 1.13
N LYS A 63 4.64 -6.90 2.03
CA LYS A 63 3.45 -7.71 1.72
C LYS A 63 2.18 -6.98 2.12
N LEU A 64 1.12 -7.09 1.32
CA LEU A 64 -0.18 -6.54 1.69
C LEU A 64 -0.66 -7.19 3.00
N HIS A 65 -1.08 -6.37 3.94
CA HIS A 65 -1.49 -6.83 5.26
C HIS A 65 -2.34 -5.77 5.94
N ARG A 66 -3.47 -6.18 6.54
CA ARG A 66 -4.15 -5.41 7.57
C ARG A 66 -4.97 -6.35 8.45
N ASP A 67 -4.84 -6.22 9.77
CA ASP A 67 -5.56 -7.08 10.72
C ASP A 67 -7.00 -6.63 10.98
N ASP A 68 -7.25 -5.32 11.00
CA ASP A 68 -8.54 -4.74 11.43
C ASP A 68 -9.31 -4.05 10.27
N GLY A 69 -9.11 -4.47 9.02
CA GLY A 69 -9.80 -3.87 7.88
C GLY A 69 -9.26 -4.30 6.52
N PRO A 70 -9.77 -3.70 5.42
CA PRO A 70 -9.26 -3.97 4.08
C PRO A 70 -7.83 -3.43 3.92
N ALA A 71 -6.96 -4.25 3.38
CA ALA A 71 -5.58 -3.87 3.09
C ALA A 71 -5.48 -2.93 1.88
N VAL A 72 -6.42 -3.00 0.93
CA VAL A 72 -6.54 -2.06 -0.18
C VAL A 72 -7.94 -1.47 -0.13
N TYR A 73 -8.08 -0.15 -0.16
CA TYR A 73 -9.41 0.47 -0.22
C TYR A 73 -9.42 1.86 -0.84
N THR A 74 -10.60 2.29 -1.30
CA THR A 74 -10.86 3.67 -1.69
C THR A 74 -11.76 4.37 -0.67
N ILE A 75 -11.47 5.62 -0.34
CA ILE A 75 -12.39 6.46 0.46
C ILE A 75 -13.46 7.13 -0.39
N VAL A 76 -13.20 7.28 -1.69
CA VAL A 76 -14.14 7.84 -2.66
C VAL A 76 -15.06 6.74 -3.17
N GLU A 77 -16.35 7.03 -3.20
CA GLU A 77 -17.41 6.18 -3.77
C GLU A 77 -17.47 6.35 -5.29
N ASP A 78 -17.80 5.29 -6.02
CA ASP A 78 -18.11 5.37 -7.44
C ASP A 78 -19.50 6.01 -7.70
N GLU A 79 -19.89 6.12 -8.97
CA GLU A 79 -21.17 6.73 -9.38
C GLU A 79 -22.39 6.01 -8.77
N ASP A 80 -22.23 4.75 -8.41
CA ASP A 80 -23.27 3.90 -7.80
C ASP A 80 -23.18 3.89 -6.25
N GLY A 81 -22.25 4.65 -5.65
CA GLY A 81 -22.06 4.72 -4.21
C GLY A 81 -21.20 3.59 -3.62
N ASN A 82 -20.52 2.79 -4.45
CA ASN A 82 -19.73 1.67 -3.97
C ASN A 82 -18.29 2.09 -3.64
N LYS A 83 -17.74 1.49 -2.57
CA LYS A 83 -16.32 1.57 -2.24
C LYS A 83 -15.62 0.30 -2.69
N TYR A 84 -14.36 0.46 -3.06
CA TYR A 84 -13.51 -0.68 -3.35
C TYR A 84 -12.77 -1.11 -2.08
N GLU A 85 -12.73 -2.42 -1.84
CA GLU A 85 -12.02 -3.03 -0.72
C GLU A 85 -11.39 -4.36 -1.14
N GLU A 86 -10.16 -4.63 -0.70
CA GLU A 86 -9.54 -5.95 -0.71
C GLU A 86 -8.96 -6.25 0.66
N TRP A 87 -9.21 -7.47 1.12
CA TRP A 87 -8.70 -7.97 2.38
C TRP A 87 -7.45 -8.79 2.12
N TRP A 88 -6.38 -8.53 2.87
CA TRP A 88 -5.12 -9.25 2.73
C TRP A 88 -4.48 -9.46 4.09
N LYS A 89 -3.93 -10.65 4.31
CA LYS A 89 -3.18 -10.97 5.53
C LYS A 89 -1.87 -11.66 5.16
N LYS A 90 -0.76 -11.03 5.53
CA LYS A 90 0.61 -11.55 5.30
C LYS A 90 0.89 -11.89 3.82
N GLY A 91 0.32 -11.10 2.90
CA GLY A 91 0.48 -11.27 1.45
C GLY A 91 -0.51 -12.23 0.81
N GLU A 92 -1.44 -12.82 1.57
CA GLU A 92 -2.50 -13.67 1.04
C GLU A 92 -3.82 -12.90 0.96
N GLN A 93 -4.44 -12.87 -0.22
CA GLN A 93 -5.73 -12.23 -0.43
C GLN A 93 -6.83 -13.06 0.24
N LEU A 94 -7.66 -12.39 1.03
CA LEU A 94 -8.87 -12.93 1.62
C LEU A 94 -10.04 -12.51 0.72
N LEU A 95 -10.91 -13.49 0.42
CA LEU A 95 -12.01 -13.38 -0.54
C LEU A 95 -13.08 -12.35 -0.11
#